data_AF-A0A1X9Z9I0-F1
#
_entry.id   AF-A0A1X9Z9I0-F1
#
_cell.length_a   1.000
_cell.length_b   1.000
_cell.length_c   1.000
_cell.angle_alpha   90.00
_cell.angle_beta   90.00
_cell.angle_gamma   90.00
#
_symmetry.space_group_name_H-M   'P 1'
#
loop_
_entity.id
_entity.type
_entity.pdbx_description
1 polymer ?
#
loop_
_entity_poly.entity_id
_entity_poly.type
_entity_poly.pdbx_seq_one_letter_code
_entity_poly.pdbx_strand_id
1 'polypeptide(L)'
;MAKLNIILLLFLLPSIASAQGKNTYSEQKILNQEINKAIYLDDALKQPINVEPNWKIIQKSVAKKYRSVDVPKLIVGAKIRYYTLKKDWINFAKAYLTDLERYHPIENVTDHFTLVVGINNVLYDKIFKNITDRKILKRAAFQSRKIVENPFTPRPGRIKELELANPIDTYANLLYKAGKVKCAIKWQTKAVDYNVNLKEFSTNLERMRRGEKTW
;
A
#
# COMPACT_ATOMS: atom_id res chain seq x y z
N MET A 1 -3.52 12.17 -19.24
CA MET A 1 -4.25 11.67 -18.05
C MET A 1 -5.18 10.54 -18.48
N ALA A 2 -4.68 9.31 -18.51
CA ALA A 2 -5.48 8.13 -18.83
C ALA A 2 -6.05 7.52 -17.55
N LYS A 3 -7.36 7.28 -17.55
CA LYS A 3 -8.12 6.61 -16.49
C LYS A 3 -7.62 5.16 -16.34
N LEU A 4 -6.67 4.92 -15.44
CA LEU A 4 -6.26 3.57 -15.04
C LEU A 4 -6.65 3.31 -13.57
N ASN A 5 -7.93 3.54 -13.23
CA ASN A 5 -8.34 3.69 -11.82
C ASN A 5 -9.17 2.54 -11.24
N ILE A 6 -9.17 1.33 -11.83
CA ILE A 6 -10.04 0.24 -11.33
C ILE A 6 -9.31 -1.12 -11.17
N ILE A 7 -8.15 -1.36 -11.77
CA ILE A 7 -7.58 -2.73 -11.80
C ILE A 7 -6.68 -3.06 -10.58
N LEU A 8 -6.17 -2.06 -9.84
CA LEU A 8 -5.18 -2.33 -8.78
C LEU A 8 -5.73 -3.03 -7.53
N LEU A 9 -7.06 -3.12 -7.36
CA LEU A 9 -7.68 -3.82 -6.21
C LEU A 9 -7.80 -5.33 -6.40
N LEU A 10 -7.50 -5.86 -7.60
CA LEU A 10 -7.65 -7.28 -7.92
C LEU A 10 -6.39 -8.13 -7.64
N PHE A 11 -5.25 -7.53 -7.27
CA PHE A 11 -3.98 -8.26 -7.12
C PHE A 11 -3.63 -8.70 -5.67
N LEU A 12 -4.57 -8.64 -4.73
CA LEU A 12 -4.37 -9.14 -3.35
C LEU A 12 -5.17 -10.41 -3.03
N LEU A 13 -5.49 -11.22 -4.05
CA LEU A 13 -5.93 -12.59 -3.82
C LEU A 13 -4.74 -13.51 -4.07
N PRO A 14 -4.14 -14.14 -3.03
CA PRO A 14 -3.22 -15.24 -3.28
C PRO A 14 -3.96 -16.33 -4.05
N SER A 15 -3.37 -16.74 -5.18
CA SER A 15 -3.76 -17.95 -5.90
C SER A 15 -3.64 -19.15 -4.96
N ILE A 16 -4.75 -19.83 -4.70
CA ILE A 16 -4.79 -21.03 -3.87
C ILE A 16 -4.24 -22.20 -4.69
N ALA A 17 -3.05 -22.69 -4.32
CA ALA A 17 -2.62 -24.05 -4.63
C ALA A 17 -2.78 -24.92 -3.39
N SER A 18 -3.30 -26.12 -3.64
CA SER A 18 -3.93 -27.09 -2.73
C SER A 18 -3.11 -27.58 -1.53
N ALA A 19 -3.79 -27.77 -0.40
CA ALA A 19 -3.44 -28.80 0.58
C ALA A 19 -4.70 -29.62 0.90
N GLN A 20 -4.63 -30.93 0.64
CA GLN A 20 -5.68 -31.91 0.86
C GLN A 20 -5.92 -32.17 2.35
N GLY A 21 -7.18 -32.44 2.70
CA GLY A 21 -7.55 -33.26 3.85
C GLY A 21 -7.69 -32.55 5.20
N LYS A 22 -8.82 -31.86 5.41
CA LYS A 22 -9.57 -31.66 6.69
C LYS A 22 -10.45 -30.41 6.58
N ASN A 23 -11.69 -30.55 6.10
CA ASN A 23 -12.77 -29.53 6.16
C ASN A 23 -12.29 -28.06 6.20
N THR A 24 -11.40 -27.69 5.28
CA THR A 24 -10.78 -26.36 5.25
C THR A 24 -11.77 -25.45 4.56
N TYR A 25 -12.51 -24.64 5.33
CA TYR A 25 -13.20 -23.51 4.73
C TYR A 25 -12.15 -22.65 4.02
N SER A 26 -12.33 -22.37 2.73
CA SER A 26 -11.44 -21.45 2.04
C SER A 26 -11.53 -20.07 2.70
N GLU A 27 -10.38 -19.40 2.83
CA GLU A 27 -10.31 -18.02 3.34
C GLU A 27 -11.32 -17.11 2.65
N GLN A 28 -11.52 -17.32 1.34
CA GLN A 28 -12.51 -16.60 0.53
C GLN A 28 -13.95 -16.80 1.01
N LYS A 29 -14.32 -18.03 1.39
CA LYS A 29 -15.66 -18.32 1.91
C LYS A 29 -15.89 -17.62 3.24
N ILE A 30 -14.90 -17.65 4.14
CA ILE A 30 -14.96 -16.95 5.44
C ILE A 30 -15.10 -15.44 5.22
N LEU A 31 -14.29 -14.89 4.32
CA LEU A 31 -14.33 -13.48 3.97
C LEU A 31 -15.72 -13.08 3.46
N ASN A 32 -16.28 -13.84 2.53
CA ASN A 32 -17.59 -13.52 1.93
C ASN A 32 -18.76 -13.72 2.89
N GLN A 33 -18.78 -14.83 3.62
CA GLN A 33 -19.96 -15.21 4.41
C GLN A 33 -20.02 -14.57 5.79
N GLU A 34 -18.87 -14.18 6.36
CA GLU A 34 -18.82 -13.71 7.74
C GLU A 34 -18.38 -12.25 7.83
N ILE A 35 -17.27 -11.90 7.15
CA ILE A 35 -16.67 -10.57 7.28
C ILE A 35 -17.37 -9.57 6.37
N ASN A 36 -17.50 -9.86 5.08
CA ASN A 36 -18.07 -8.94 4.09
C ASN A 36 -19.55 -8.65 4.38
N LYS A 37 -20.34 -9.67 4.72
CA LYS A 37 -21.75 -9.47 5.13
C LYS A 37 -21.91 -8.55 6.35
N ALA A 38 -20.92 -8.49 7.23
CA ALA A 38 -20.96 -7.63 8.40
C ALA A 38 -20.59 -6.16 8.09
N ILE A 39 -20.01 -5.87 6.92
CA ILE A 39 -19.44 -4.54 6.61
C ILE A 39 -19.94 -3.93 5.29
N TYR A 40 -20.74 -4.66 4.51
CA TYR A 40 -21.34 -4.21 3.25
C TYR A 40 -22.85 -4.38 3.26
N LEU A 41 -23.55 -3.48 2.56
CA LEU A 41 -24.99 -3.52 2.32
C LEU A 41 -25.36 -4.37 1.11
N ASP A 42 -24.39 -4.66 0.24
CA ASP A 42 -24.58 -5.42 -1.01
C ASP A 42 -23.54 -6.53 -1.17
N ASP A 43 -23.94 -7.62 -1.84
CA ASP A 43 -23.05 -8.75 -2.13
C ASP A 43 -21.96 -8.41 -3.16
N ALA A 44 -22.13 -7.32 -3.93
CA ALA A 44 -21.11 -6.84 -4.87
C ALA A 44 -20.00 -6.01 -4.18
N LEU A 45 -20.08 -5.81 -2.85
CA LEU A 45 -19.09 -5.14 -2.01
C LEU A 45 -18.83 -3.68 -2.42
N LYS A 46 -19.84 -2.99 -2.96
CA LYS A 46 -19.72 -1.60 -3.45
C LYS A 46 -20.18 -0.57 -2.43
N GLN A 47 -21.04 -0.95 -1.50
CA GLN A 47 -21.70 -0.09 -0.54
C GLN A 47 -21.31 -0.51 0.88
N PRO A 48 -20.19 0.01 1.42
CA PRO A 48 -19.84 -0.23 2.82
C PRO A 48 -20.93 0.33 3.73
N ILE A 49 -21.18 -0.34 4.86
CA ILE A 49 -22.11 0.17 5.88
C ILE A 49 -21.68 1.58 6.35
N ASN A 50 -22.65 2.40 6.73
CA ASN A 50 -22.39 3.79 7.11
C ASN A 50 -21.77 3.94 8.50
N VAL A 51 -21.89 2.93 9.35
CA VAL A 51 -21.33 2.89 10.70
C VAL A 51 -20.00 2.13 10.68
N GLU A 52 -19.01 2.61 11.44
CA GLU A 52 -17.71 1.95 11.55
C GLU A 52 -17.87 0.53 12.13
N PRO A 53 -17.39 -0.53 11.44
CA PRO A 53 -17.48 -1.89 11.95
C PRO A 53 -16.71 -2.06 13.25
N ASN A 54 -17.29 -2.81 14.20
CA ASN A 54 -16.53 -3.24 15.37
C ASN A 54 -15.60 -4.40 14.99
N TRP A 55 -14.45 -4.08 14.40
CA TRP A 55 -13.46 -5.05 13.93
C TRP A 55 -13.01 -6.06 14.99
N LYS A 56 -12.98 -5.65 16.27
CA LYS A 56 -12.60 -6.52 17.38
C LYS A 56 -13.66 -7.60 17.62
N ILE A 57 -14.94 -7.25 17.53
CA ILE A 57 -16.04 -8.22 17.65
C ILE A 57 -16.04 -9.16 16.44
N ILE A 58 -15.94 -8.63 15.22
CA ILE A 58 -15.90 -9.44 13.99
C ILE A 58 -14.74 -10.44 14.06
N GLN A 59 -13.53 -9.97 14.37
CA GLN A 59 -12.35 -10.83 14.50
C GLN A 59 -12.54 -11.92 15.55
N LYS A 60 -13.07 -11.60 16.74
CA LYS A 60 -13.32 -12.59 17.80
C LYS A 60 -14.34 -13.63 17.37
N SER A 61 -15.43 -13.22 16.73
CA SER A 61 -16.48 -14.13 16.26
C SER A 61 -15.94 -15.11 15.23
N VAL A 62 -15.22 -14.60 14.22
CA VAL A 62 -14.63 -15.42 13.16
C VAL A 62 -13.55 -16.34 13.73
N ALA A 63 -12.66 -15.85 14.60
CA ALA A 63 -11.61 -16.68 15.21
C ALA A 63 -12.16 -17.81 16.09
N LYS A 64 -13.31 -17.60 16.75
CA LYS A 64 -13.98 -18.65 17.53
C LYS A 64 -14.46 -19.81 16.63
N LYS A 65 -14.95 -19.48 15.42
CA LYS A 65 -15.52 -20.43 14.46
C LYS A 65 -14.46 -21.11 13.57
N TYR A 66 -13.38 -20.39 13.23
CA TYR A 66 -12.35 -20.84 12.28
C TYR A 66 -10.96 -20.81 12.92
N ARG A 67 -10.66 -21.79 13.77
CA ARG A 67 -9.40 -21.83 14.57
C ARG A 67 -8.14 -22.07 13.74
N SER A 68 -8.25 -22.65 12.55
CA SER A 68 -7.12 -22.99 11.67
C SER A 68 -6.75 -21.90 10.66
N VAL A 69 -7.41 -20.74 10.71
CA VAL A 69 -7.26 -19.67 9.72
C VAL A 69 -6.62 -18.44 10.38
N ASP A 70 -5.73 -17.75 9.65
CA ASP A 70 -5.19 -16.46 10.06
C ASP A 70 -6.25 -15.35 9.91
N VAL A 71 -7.21 -15.34 10.84
CA VAL A 71 -8.29 -14.35 10.88
C VAL A 71 -7.74 -12.92 10.94
N PRO A 72 -6.70 -12.58 11.72
CA PRO A 72 -6.07 -11.26 11.66
C PRO A 72 -5.68 -10.80 10.24
N LYS A 73 -5.08 -11.68 9.42
CA LYS A 73 -4.76 -11.36 8.01
C LYS A 73 -6.03 -11.02 7.21
N LEU A 74 -7.09 -11.82 7.34
CA LEU A 74 -8.36 -11.58 6.65
C LEU A 74 -9.00 -10.24 7.05
N ILE A 75 -8.93 -9.90 8.33
CA ILE A 75 -9.45 -8.63 8.86
C ILE A 75 -8.65 -7.44 8.31
N VAL A 76 -7.33 -7.54 8.20
CA VAL A 76 -6.51 -6.47 7.59
C VAL A 76 -6.88 -6.27 6.12
N GLY A 77 -7.00 -7.35 5.34
CA GLY A 77 -7.45 -7.26 3.94
C GLY A 77 -8.85 -6.64 3.80
N ALA A 78 -9.78 -7.01 4.68
CA ALA A 78 -11.13 -6.44 4.70
C ALA A 78 -11.12 -4.93 5.04
N LYS A 79 -10.32 -4.52 6.03
CA LYS A 79 -10.13 -3.10 6.39
C LYS A 79 -9.62 -2.28 5.23
N ILE A 80 -8.62 -2.77 4.50
CA ILE A 80 -8.06 -2.08 3.34
C ILE A 80 -9.17 -1.78 2.33
N ARG A 81 -10.01 -2.76 1.97
CA ARG A 81 -11.12 -2.55 1.03
C ARG A 81 -12.18 -1.60 1.58
N TYR A 82 -12.61 -1.80 2.83
CA TYR A 82 -13.62 -0.99 3.49
C TYR A 82 -13.22 0.50 3.54
N TYR A 83 -12.03 0.80 4.08
CA TYR A 83 -11.56 2.18 4.21
C TYR A 83 -11.23 2.82 2.87
N THR A 84 -10.84 2.04 1.85
CA THR A 84 -10.67 2.56 0.48
C THR A 84 -11.98 3.10 -0.08
N LEU A 85 -13.08 2.34 0.06
CA LEU A 85 -14.40 2.75 -0.43
C LEU A 85 -14.95 3.94 0.34
N LYS A 86 -14.72 3.98 1.66
CA LYS A 86 -15.07 5.14 2.51
C LYS A 86 -14.16 6.35 2.30
N LYS A 87 -13.05 6.21 1.55
CA LYS A 87 -11.98 7.20 1.41
C LYS A 87 -11.40 7.66 2.76
N ASP A 88 -11.42 6.78 3.75
CA ASP A 88 -10.78 7.01 5.05
C ASP A 88 -9.29 6.67 4.93
N TRP A 89 -8.52 7.66 4.48
CA TRP A 89 -7.11 7.46 4.17
C TRP A 89 -6.26 7.14 5.40
N ILE A 90 -6.62 7.64 6.59
CA ILE A 90 -5.86 7.41 7.82
C ILE A 90 -5.96 5.93 8.22
N ASN A 91 -7.18 5.40 8.26
CA ASN A 91 -7.38 4.01 8.65
C ASN A 91 -6.98 3.05 7.52
N PHE A 92 -7.16 3.44 6.26
CA PHE A 92 -6.55 2.75 5.12
C PHE A 92 -5.02 2.63 5.29
N ALA A 93 -4.32 3.74 5.53
CA ALA A 93 -2.86 3.74 5.64
C ALA A 93 -2.38 2.85 6.79
N LYS A 94 -3.07 2.89 7.95
CA LYS A 94 -2.76 2.01 9.08
C LYS A 94 -2.92 0.54 8.72
N ALA A 95 -4.02 0.16 8.05
CA ALA A 95 -4.28 -1.21 7.64
C ALA A 95 -3.28 -1.68 6.58
N TYR A 96 -3.06 -0.87 5.53
CA TYR A 96 -2.15 -1.18 4.43
C TYR A 96 -0.70 -1.33 4.90
N LEU A 97 -0.22 -0.43 5.76
CA LEU A 97 1.14 -0.55 6.32
C LEU A 97 1.26 -1.76 7.24
N THR A 98 0.20 -2.13 7.98
CA THR A 98 0.20 -3.36 8.79
C THR A 98 0.30 -4.59 7.90
N ASP A 99 -0.37 -4.58 6.74
CA ASP A 99 -0.30 -5.67 5.76
C ASP A 99 1.12 -5.88 5.24
N LEU A 100 1.77 -4.79 4.79
CA LEU A 100 3.17 -4.81 4.36
C LEU A 100 4.15 -5.17 5.48
N GLU A 101 3.83 -4.88 6.74
CA GLU A 101 4.72 -5.18 7.86
C GLU A 101 4.60 -6.63 8.35
N ARG A 102 3.45 -7.29 8.14
CA ARG A 102 3.16 -8.59 8.80
C ARG A 102 2.83 -9.72 7.85
N TYR A 103 2.09 -9.44 6.78
CA TYR A 103 1.46 -10.48 5.96
C TYR A 103 2.04 -10.54 4.56
N HIS A 104 2.39 -9.39 3.99
CA HIS A 104 2.96 -9.27 2.65
C HIS A 104 4.21 -8.37 2.65
N PRO A 105 5.29 -8.79 3.33
CA PRO A 105 6.53 -8.02 3.39
C PRO A 105 7.15 -7.80 2.01
N ILE A 106 7.59 -6.57 1.76
CA ILE A 106 8.19 -6.12 0.49
C ILE A 106 9.41 -6.96 0.11
N GLU A 107 10.14 -7.47 1.09
CA GLU A 107 11.30 -8.35 0.91
C GLU A 107 10.96 -9.66 0.19
N ASN A 108 9.71 -10.12 0.29
CA ASN A 108 9.24 -11.34 -0.36
C ASN A 108 8.68 -11.09 -1.77
N VAL A 109 8.61 -9.84 -2.22
CA VAL A 109 8.11 -9.49 -3.55
C VAL A 109 9.24 -9.64 -4.56
N THR A 110 9.04 -10.53 -5.53
CA THR A 110 10.05 -10.90 -6.54
C THR A 110 9.75 -10.40 -7.94
N ASP A 111 8.79 -9.49 -8.09
CA ASP A 111 8.43 -8.91 -9.37
C ASP A 111 8.39 -7.37 -9.32
N HIS A 112 8.96 -6.74 -10.35
CA HIS A 112 9.08 -5.28 -10.42
C HIS A 112 7.72 -4.57 -10.54
N PHE A 113 6.74 -5.22 -11.16
CA PHE A 113 5.42 -4.62 -11.40
C PHE A 113 4.67 -4.40 -10.07
N THR A 114 4.63 -5.42 -9.21
CA THR A 114 4.05 -5.31 -7.87
C THR A 114 4.77 -4.26 -7.04
N LEU A 115 6.11 -4.18 -7.11
CA LEU A 115 6.90 -3.19 -6.38
C LEU A 115 6.60 -1.76 -6.83
N VAL A 116 6.75 -1.47 -8.13
CA VAL A 116 6.75 -0.11 -8.68
C VAL A 116 5.36 0.37 -9.08
N VAL A 117 4.54 -0.48 -9.71
CA VAL A 117 3.19 -0.11 -10.17
C VAL A 117 2.13 -0.42 -9.10
N GLY A 118 2.34 -1.47 -8.31
CA GLY A 118 1.46 -1.84 -7.20
C GLY A 118 1.71 -0.98 -5.96
N ILE A 119 2.70 -1.37 -5.17
CA ILE A 119 2.93 -0.87 -3.82
C ILE A 119 3.34 0.61 -3.83
N ASN A 120 4.31 0.98 -4.68
CA ASN A 120 4.79 2.36 -4.72
C ASN A 120 3.67 3.37 -5.06
N ASN A 121 2.82 3.05 -6.05
CA ASN A 121 1.69 3.90 -6.40
C ASN A 121 0.68 4.03 -5.25
N VAL A 122 0.44 2.98 -4.45
CA VAL A 122 -0.41 3.09 -3.26
C VAL A 122 0.24 4.02 -2.22
N LEU A 123 1.55 3.88 -1.97
CA LEU A 123 2.27 4.76 -1.05
C LEU A 123 2.20 6.24 -1.50
N TYR A 124 2.29 6.51 -2.80
CA TYR A 124 2.18 7.86 -3.35
C TYR A 124 0.73 8.38 -3.34
N ASP A 125 -0.17 7.70 -4.06
CA ASP A 125 -1.52 8.20 -4.35
C ASP A 125 -2.45 8.18 -3.16
N LYS A 126 -2.31 7.18 -2.27
CA LYS A 126 -3.22 7.00 -1.14
C LYS A 126 -2.63 7.54 0.16
N ILE A 127 -1.33 7.35 0.38
CA ILE A 127 -0.70 7.79 1.64
C ILE A 127 -0.08 9.17 1.51
N PHE A 128 0.90 9.38 0.63
CA PHE A 128 1.61 10.67 0.52
C PHE A 128 0.64 11.82 0.23
N LYS A 129 -0.28 11.69 -0.73
CA LYS A 129 -1.22 12.76 -1.07
C LYS A 129 -2.17 13.11 0.07
N ASN A 130 -2.67 12.12 0.82
CA ASN A 130 -3.80 12.31 1.74
C ASN A 130 -3.42 12.40 3.22
N ILE A 131 -2.20 12.00 3.61
CA ILE A 131 -1.81 11.89 5.03
C ILE A 131 -0.85 12.99 5.44
N THR A 132 -1.08 13.59 6.61
CA THR A 132 -0.19 14.57 7.26
C THR A 132 0.40 14.07 8.58
N ASP A 133 -0.11 12.96 9.13
CA ASP A 133 0.43 12.34 10.34
C ASP A 133 1.87 11.87 10.11
N ARG A 134 2.81 12.50 10.82
CA ARG A 134 4.25 12.21 10.67
C ARG A 134 4.63 10.80 11.10
N LYS A 135 3.92 10.16 12.04
CA LYS A 135 4.20 8.78 12.44
C LYS A 135 3.82 7.81 11.33
N ILE A 136 2.66 8.01 10.69
CA ILE A 136 2.23 7.21 9.53
C ILE A 136 3.18 7.44 8.35
N LEU A 137 3.53 8.69 8.05
CA LEU A 137 4.45 9.02 6.95
C LEU A 137 5.85 8.41 7.15
N LYS A 138 6.36 8.35 8.39
CA LYS A 138 7.64 7.66 8.68
C LYS A 138 7.56 6.15 8.42
N ARG A 139 6.45 5.50 8.79
CA ARG A 139 6.22 4.08 8.48
C ARG A 139 6.15 3.86 6.97
N ALA A 140 5.41 4.72 6.24
CA ALA A 140 5.34 4.65 4.79
C ALA A 140 6.71 4.90 4.12
N ALA A 141 7.49 5.87 4.60
CA ALA A 141 8.85 6.11 4.11
C ALA A 141 9.75 4.88 4.34
N PHE A 142 9.60 4.19 5.48
CA PHE A 142 10.34 2.95 5.75
C PHE A 142 9.98 1.84 4.75
N GLN A 143 8.69 1.64 4.44
CA GLN A 143 8.29 0.68 3.41
C GLN A 143 8.77 1.10 2.01
N SER A 144 8.64 2.39 1.66
CA SER A 144 9.12 2.92 0.37
C SER A 144 10.62 2.73 0.19
N ARG A 145 11.43 2.87 1.25
CA ARG A 145 12.85 2.55 1.23
C ARG A 145 13.10 1.08 0.86
N LYS A 146 12.32 0.14 1.39
CA LYS A 146 12.44 -1.28 1.04
C LYS A 146 12.17 -1.53 -0.44
N ILE A 147 11.23 -0.78 -1.05
CA ILE A 147 11.01 -0.84 -2.51
C ILE A 147 12.28 -0.41 -3.24
N VAL A 148 12.87 0.73 -2.87
CA VAL A 148 14.11 1.23 -3.50
C VAL A 148 15.26 0.22 -3.37
N GLU A 149 15.37 -0.45 -2.22
CA GLU A 149 16.44 -1.39 -1.90
C GLU A 149 16.20 -2.82 -2.44
N ASN A 150 14.97 -3.19 -2.80
CA ASN A 150 14.63 -4.53 -3.28
C ASN A 150 15.40 -4.86 -4.60
N PRO A 151 16.00 -6.07 -4.73
CA PRO A 151 16.80 -6.45 -5.89
C PRO A 151 16.01 -6.55 -7.20
N PHE A 152 14.69 -6.71 -7.12
CA PHE A 152 13.78 -6.76 -8.28
C PHE A 152 13.28 -5.37 -8.70
N THR A 153 13.57 -4.31 -7.93
CA THR A 153 13.35 -2.93 -8.40
C THR A 153 14.34 -2.61 -9.52
N PRO A 154 13.87 -2.03 -10.65
CA PRO A 154 14.72 -1.74 -11.82
C PRO A 154 16.02 -1.02 -11.45
N ARG A 155 17.11 -1.35 -12.13
CA ARG A 155 18.44 -0.74 -11.92
C ARG A 155 18.91 -0.05 -13.20
N PRO A 156 19.82 0.95 -13.09
CA PRO A 156 20.37 1.61 -14.26
C PRO A 156 20.98 0.60 -15.23
N GLY A 157 20.80 0.81 -16.53
CA GLY A 157 21.34 -0.05 -17.58
C GLY A 157 20.53 -1.33 -17.88
N ARG A 158 19.38 -1.56 -17.23
CA ARG A 158 18.50 -2.72 -17.54
C ARG A 158 17.11 -2.35 -18.05
N ILE A 159 16.57 -1.19 -17.67
CA ILE A 159 15.20 -0.72 -18.01
C ILE A 159 15.21 0.81 -18.14
N LYS A 160 14.16 1.40 -18.72
CA LYS A 160 13.89 2.84 -18.78
C LYS A 160 14.16 3.50 -17.42
N GLU A 161 14.98 4.55 -17.44
CA GLU A 161 15.34 5.44 -16.33
C GLU A 161 14.15 5.84 -15.42
N LEU A 162 12.97 6.00 -16.01
CA LEU A 162 11.73 6.37 -15.32
C LEU A 162 11.30 5.35 -14.25
N GLU A 163 11.47 4.05 -14.47
CA GLU A 163 10.94 3.03 -13.56
C GLU A 163 11.75 2.89 -12.26
N LEU A 164 13.04 3.25 -12.30
CA LEU A 164 13.89 3.34 -11.10
C LEU A 164 13.68 4.66 -10.35
N ALA A 165 13.51 5.77 -11.08
CA ALA A 165 13.44 7.09 -10.47
C ALA A 165 12.11 7.31 -9.70
N ASN A 166 11.01 6.69 -10.13
CA ASN A 166 9.69 6.82 -9.49
C ASN A 166 9.66 6.36 -8.01
N PRO A 167 10.14 5.16 -7.64
CA PRO A 167 10.23 4.77 -6.23
C PRO A 167 11.12 5.67 -5.38
N ILE A 168 12.20 6.20 -5.97
CA ILE A 168 13.12 7.10 -5.28
C ILE A 168 12.47 8.45 -4.99
N ASP A 169 11.77 9.04 -5.97
CA ASP A 169 11.00 10.27 -5.77
C ASP A 169 9.91 10.07 -4.72
N THR A 170 9.16 8.96 -4.78
CA THR A 170 8.12 8.65 -3.79
C THR A 170 8.71 8.58 -2.38
N TYR A 171 9.85 7.91 -2.22
CA TYR A 171 10.56 7.84 -0.94
C TYR A 171 11.00 9.21 -0.44
N ALA A 172 11.59 10.03 -1.31
CA ALA A 172 12.03 11.39 -0.98
C ALA A 172 10.85 12.27 -0.55
N ASN A 173 9.73 12.21 -1.27
CA ASN A 173 8.50 12.94 -0.95
C ASN A 173 7.90 12.52 0.41
N LEU A 174 7.87 11.22 0.71
CA LEU A 174 7.44 10.73 2.03
C LEU A 174 8.36 11.21 3.17
N LEU A 175 9.69 11.13 2.97
CA LEU A 175 10.67 11.66 3.93
C LEU A 175 10.45 13.16 4.16
N TYR A 176 10.24 13.91 3.09
CA TYR A 176 10.08 15.36 3.13
C TYR A 176 8.83 15.74 3.93
N LYS A 177 7.68 15.15 3.58
CA LYS A 177 6.41 15.36 4.28
C LYS A 177 6.45 14.89 5.73
N ALA A 178 7.26 13.88 6.06
CA ALA A 178 7.53 13.43 7.42
C ALA A 178 8.47 14.36 8.23
N GLY A 179 9.03 15.41 7.62
CA GLY A 179 9.94 16.38 8.23
C GLY A 179 11.43 15.98 8.19
N LYS A 180 11.82 14.99 7.39
CA LYS A 180 13.22 14.54 7.23
C LYS A 180 13.89 15.23 6.03
N VAL A 181 13.90 16.57 6.05
CA VAL A 181 14.25 17.44 4.91
C VAL A 181 15.62 17.13 4.30
N LYS A 182 16.71 17.10 5.10
CA LYS A 182 18.06 16.84 4.59
C LYS A 182 18.17 15.49 3.88
N CYS A 183 17.53 14.45 4.44
CA CYS A 183 17.49 13.13 3.82
C CYS A 183 16.66 13.13 2.53
N ALA A 184 15.52 13.81 2.54
CA ALA A 184 14.65 13.92 1.37
C ALA A 184 15.37 14.57 0.19
N ILE A 185 16.03 15.72 0.40
CA ILE A 185 16.79 16.41 -0.64
C ILE A 185 17.86 15.48 -1.24
N LYS A 186 18.61 14.75 -0.41
CA LYS A 186 19.61 13.78 -0.89
C LYS A 186 19.01 12.70 -1.79
N TRP A 187 17.83 12.17 -1.46
CA TRP A 187 17.18 11.15 -2.26
C TRP A 187 16.50 11.73 -3.51
N GLN A 188 15.92 12.92 -3.42
CA GLN A 188 15.33 13.59 -4.57
C GLN A 188 16.39 13.96 -5.61
N THR A 189 17.58 14.39 -5.18
CA THR A 189 18.73 14.58 -6.10
C THR A 189 19.03 13.30 -6.86
N LYS A 190 19.06 12.13 -6.19
CA LYS A 190 19.23 10.85 -6.89
C LYS A 190 18.10 10.57 -7.90
N ALA A 191 16.85 10.88 -7.58
CA ALA A 191 15.74 10.69 -8.53
C ALA A 191 15.92 11.55 -9.79
N VAL A 192 16.37 12.80 -9.63
CA VAL A 192 16.71 13.70 -10.74
C VAL A 192 17.88 13.16 -11.55
N ASP A 193 18.94 12.71 -10.89
CA ASP A 193 20.12 12.16 -11.57
C ASP A 193 19.78 10.91 -12.39
N TYR A 194 18.83 10.09 -11.91
CA TYR A 194 18.35 8.91 -12.64
C TYR A 194 17.41 9.23 -13.79
N ASN A 195 16.74 10.39 -13.79
CA ASN A 195 15.88 10.81 -14.89
C ASN A 195 15.87 12.33 -15.02
N VAL A 196 16.89 12.85 -15.68
CA VAL A 196 17.12 14.30 -15.85
C VAL A 196 16.03 14.99 -16.67
N ASN A 197 15.31 14.23 -17.50
CA ASN A 197 14.30 14.76 -18.42
C ASN A 197 12.92 14.93 -17.76
N LEU A 198 12.69 14.35 -16.57
CA LEU A 198 11.42 14.47 -15.89
C LEU A 198 11.35 15.75 -15.03
N LYS A 199 10.79 16.81 -15.62
CA LYS A 199 10.66 18.14 -15.01
C LYS A 199 10.02 18.13 -13.60
N GLU A 200 9.11 17.18 -13.34
CA GLU A 200 8.47 17.02 -12.02
C GLU A 200 9.50 16.78 -10.91
N PHE A 201 10.51 15.94 -11.14
CA PHE A 201 11.52 15.63 -10.12
C PHE A 201 12.39 16.83 -9.78
N SER A 202 12.85 17.56 -10.79
CA SER A 202 13.63 18.79 -10.59
C SER A 202 12.79 19.86 -9.89
N THR A 203 11.51 19.97 -10.24
CA THR A 203 10.57 20.87 -9.57
C THR A 203 10.40 20.50 -8.10
N ASN A 204 10.22 19.22 -7.79
CA ASN A 204 10.14 18.72 -6.41
C ASN A 204 11.43 19.01 -5.63
N LEU A 205 12.61 18.77 -6.22
CA LEU A 205 13.89 19.06 -5.59
C LEU A 205 14.01 20.54 -5.20
N GLU A 206 13.67 21.44 -6.12
CA GLU A 206 13.73 22.88 -5.90
C GLU A 206 12.74 23.33 -4.81
N ARG A 207 11.51 22.78 -4.81
CA ARG A 207 10.53 23.02 -3.74
C ARG A 207 11.05 22.54 -2.39
N MET A 208 11.64 21.34 -2.31
CA MET A 208 12.23 20.82 -1.08
C MET A 208 13.37 21.70 -0.56
N ARG A 209 14.24 22.20 -1.45
CA ARG A 209 15.34 23.13 -1.10
C ARG A 209 14.82 24.45 -0.53
N ARG A 210 13.69 24.95 -1.03
CA ARG A 210 13.03 26.17 -0.53
C ARG A 210 12.10 25.95 0.68
N GLY A 211 11.92 24.71 1.13
CA GLY A 211 10.98 24.43 2.22
C GLY A 211 9.50 24.47 1.82
N GLU A 212 9.21 24.46 0.51
CA GLU A 212 7.86 24.47 -0.03
C GLU A 212 7.27 23.05 -0.06
N LYS A 213 5.95 22.91 0.08
CA LYS A 213 5.26 21.62 -0.05
C LYS A 213 5.48 21.04 -1.45
N THR A 214 5.58 19.73 -1.57
CA THR A 214 5.59 19.01 -2.87
C THR A 214 4.25 18.33 -3.19
N TRP A 215 3.27 18.46 -2.28
CA TRP A 215 1.90 17.96 -2.38
C TRP A 215 0.90 19.11 -2.38
#